data_AF-A0A818N5Z6-F1
#
_entry.id   AF-A0A818N5Z6-F1
#
_cell.length_a   1.000
_cell.length_b   1.000
_cell.length_c   1.000
_cell.angle_alpha   90.00
_cell.angle_beta   90.00
_cell.angle_gamma   90.00
#
_symmetry.space_group_name_H-M   'P 1'
#
loop_
_entity.id
_entity.type
_entity.pdbx_description
1 polymer ?
#
loop_
_entity_poly.entity_id
_entity_poly.type
_entity_poly.pdbx_seq_one_letter_code
_entity_poly.pdbx_strand_id
1 'polypeptide(L)'
;MFETLLTSLGKASMTSNYYDQIRIICQQIETLKWLLTSIQFTPITHFDPKVHRVDQKAKLYLQQASLDVQNMITIEVAADGNCLYNSIICLSGNTVSTPSELRVRCLIELVKNENFYHNRFAHIVGPVNEAIKNIARNFSFSELYEIAALSNVLNCNIQSVYPTIDYRSDLNIMNNTFEHAQCSIASKTICLFWTHTESEIEARRSNAEEAQQQRATIREINAARRAALTPKEVEQQRSLAVDRSMAKRATATPIEAEEQRVLARERTATRRAARVSEEAKQQQTVAYKTTRRQKTVKQKQTVMKRKPNQDAKVDWPKPVDMDCKINCLKNFIQHMSMDSLAECVCGICNTRRYKRDLRHVPLSKIPSIELLKIHPDLHSMIPKIQNINSFNSNGKFHKNGDIGFTSNQDERNVD
;
A
#
# COMPACT_ATOMS: atom_id res chain seq x y z
N MET A 1 -2.62 -15.25 24.46
CA MET A 1 -1.95 -14.05 25.01
C MET A 1 -1.29 -13.20 23.93
N PHE A 2 -0.39 -13.75 23.11
CA PHE A 2 0.25 -13.00 22.02
C PHE A 2 -0.73 -12.36 21.03
N GLU A 3 -1.85 -13.02 20.71
CA GLU A 3 -2.96 -12.42 19.95
C GLU A 3 -3.48 -11.11 20.56
N THR A 4 -3.63 -11.07 21.88
CA THR A 4 -4.09 -9.89 22.61
C THR A 4 -3.04 -8.78 22.57
N LEU A 5 -1.76 -9.13 22.75
CA LEU A 5 -0.65 -8.18 22.62
C LEU A 5 -0.56 -7.61 21.20
N LEU A 6 -0.64 -8.46 20.18
CA LEU A 6 -0.63 -8.04 18.78
C LEU A 6 -1.85 -7.18 18.45
N THR A 7 -3.02 -7.48 19.01
CA THR A 7 -4.21 -6.64 18.86
C THR A 7 -3.99 -5.24 19.47
N SER A 8 -3.35 -5.15 20.64
CA SER A 8 -3.01 -3.86 21.26
C SER A 8 -1.99 -3.07 20.45
N LEU A 9 -0.92 -3.73 19.97
CA LEU A 9 0.06 -3.13 19.06
C LEU A 9 -0.60 -2.66 17.75
N GLY A 10 -1.50 -3.45 17.19
CA GLY A 10 -2.26 -3.10 16.00
C GLY A 10 -3.14 -1.87 16.20
N LYS A 11 -3.78 -1.71 17.37
CA LYS A 11 -4.51 -0.48 17.73
C LYS A 11 -3.57 0.72 17.85
N ALA A 12 -2.42 0.56 18.51
CA ALA A 12 -1.40 1.61 18.61
C ALA A 12 -0.90 2.06 17.23
N SER A 13 -0.75 1.13 16.26
CA SER A 13 -0.34 1.43 14.88
C SER A 13 -1.27 2.38 14.10
N MET A 14 -2.48 2.63 14.61
CA MET A 14 -3.51 3.46 13.99
C MET A 14 -3.58 4.88 14.56
N THR A 15 -2.80 5.18 15.61
CA THR A 15 -2.80 6.51 16.23
C THR A 15 -1.81 7.46 15.55
N SER A 16 -1.96 8.76 15.79
CA SER A 16 -1.04 9.77 15.23
C SER A 16 0.37 9.70 15.84
N ASN A 17 0.47 9.22 17.08
CA ASN A 17 1.71 8.99 17.83
C ASN A 17 1.99 7.48 17.96
N TYR A 18 1.76 6.73 16.87
CA TYR A 18 1.85 5.27 16.87
C TYR A 18 3.19 4.76 17.38
N TYR A 19 4.29 5.45 17.04
CA TYR A 19 5.64 5.00 17.32
C TYR A 19 5.91 4.97 18.83
N ASP A 20 5.62 6.07 19.52
CA ASP A 20 5.78 6.17 20.97
C ASP A 20 4.89 5.15 21.70
N GLN A 21 3.65 4.96 21.24
CA GLN A 21 2.74 3.98 21.83
C GLN A 21 3.25 2.54 21.67
N ILE A 22 3.70 2.16 20.47
CA ILE A 22 4.29 0.83 20.23
C ILE A 22 5.52 0.64 21.09
N ARG A 23 6.41 1.65 21.18
CA ARG A 23 7.62 1.60 22.01
C ARG A 23 7.29 1.39 23.49
N ILE A 24 6.31 2.12 24.03
CA ILE A 24 5.85 1.96 25.42
C ILE A 24 5.32 0.54 25.65
N ILE A 25 4.50 0.01 24.73
CA ILE A 25 3.96 -1.36 24.83
C ILE A 25 5.10 -2.39 24.80
N CYS A 26 6.06 -2.25 23.87
CA CYS A 26 7.22 -3.13 23.80
C CYS A 26 8.05 -3.10 25.09
N GLN A 27 8.32 -1.92 25.65
CA GLN A 27 9.02 -1.77 26.94
C GLN A 27 8.27 -2.42 28.10
N GLN A 28 6.94 -2.28 28.14
CA GLN A 28 6.12 -2.98 29.14
C GLN A 28 6.20 -4.50 28.98
N ILE A 29 6.17 -4.99 27.74
CA ILE A 29 6.31 -6.43 27.45
C ILE A 29 7.69 -6.95 27.89
N GLU A 30 8.77 -6.19 27.71
CA GLU A 30 10.12 -6.58 28.13
C GLU A 30 10.24 -6.80 29.64
N THR A 31 9.41 -6.13 30.46
CA THR A 31 9.39 -6.38 31.91
C THR A 31 8.94 -7.81 32.26
N LEU A 32 8.25 -8.48 31.35
CA LEU A 32 7.77 -9.85 31.50
C LEU A 32 8.86 -10.84 31.09
N LYS A 33 9.80 -11.13 32.00
CA LYS A 33 10.98 -11.98 31.75
C LYS A 33 10.70 -13.27 30.98
N TRP A 34 9.56 -13.92 31.23
CA TRP A 34 9.19 -15.17 30.56
C TRP A 34 8.96 -14.99 29.05
N LEU A 35 8.51 -13.81 28.59
CA LEU A 35 8.38 -13.46 27.17
C LEU A 35 9.73 -13.22 26.49
N LEU A 36 10.77 -12.92 27.26
CA LEU A 36 12.14 -12.76 26.78
C LEU A 36 12.93 -14.06 26.77
N THR A 37 12.34 -15.16 27.25
CA THR A 37 12.96 -16.49 27.09
C THR A 37 13.18 -16.76 25.61
N SER A 38 14.41 -17.14 25.25
CA SER A 38 14.76 -17.51 23.90
C SER A 38 13.82 -18.59 23.38
N ILE A 39 13.35 -18.43 22.15
CA ILE A 39 12.65 -19.51 21.47
C ILE A 39 13.65 -20.65 21.27
N GLN A 40 13.29 -21.85 21.71
CA GLN A 40 14.03 -23.06 21.39
C GLN A 40 13.68 -23.44 19.96
N PHE A 41 14.39 -22.84 19.00
CA PHE A 41 14.19 -23.09 17.59
C PHE A 41 15.14 -24.19 17.10
N THR A 42 14.58 -25.35 16.75
CA THR A 42 15.35 -26.45 16.17
C THR A 42 14.82 -26.71 14.76
N PRO A 43 15.44 -26.15 13.72
CA PRO A 43 14.92 -26.28 12.38
C PRO A 43 14.92 -27.74 11.93
N ILE A 44 13.83 -28.14 11.27
CA ILE A 44 13.71 -29.43 10.61
C ILE A 44 14.65 -29.43 9.41
N THR A 45 15.56 -30.40 9.37
CA THR A 45 16.55 -30.56 8.29
C THR A 45 16.12 -31.57 7.22
N HIS A 46 14.99 -32.25 7.42
CA HIS A 46 14.51 -33.30 6.53
C HIS A 46 13.04 -33.08 6.16
N PHE A 47 12.72 -33.21 4.88
CA PHE A 47 11.34 -33.15 4.43
C PHE A 47 10.56 -34.39 4.90
N ASP A 48 9.49 -34.19 5.67
CA ASP A 48 8.56 -35.25 6.04
C ASP A 48 7.24 -35.11 5.25
N PRO A 49 6.92 -36.03 4.33
CA PRO A 49 5.68 -35.97 3.55
C PRO A 49 4.39 -36.13 4.37
N LYS A 50 4.47 -36.56 5.64
CA LYS A 50 3.31 -36.63 6.55
C LYS A 50 2.96 -35.27 7.14
N VAL A 51 3.95 -34.39 7.27
CA VAL A 51 3.80 -33.06 7.90
C VAL A 51 3.83 -31.96 6.84
N HIS A 52 4.68 -32.11 5.82
CA HIS A 52 4.92 -31.11 4.79
C HIS A 52 4.23 -31.50 3.49
N ARG A 53 3.68 -30.49 2.81
CA ARG A 53 3.18 -30.59 1.45
C ARG A 53 4.09 -29.82 0.52
N VAL A 54 4.32 -30.36 -0.67
CA VAL A 54 5.13 -29.68 -1.70
C VAL A 54 4.27 -28.62 -2.38
N ASP A 55 4.74 -27.37 -2.36
CA ASP A 55 4.12 -26.31 -3.16
C ASP A 55 4.56 -26.45 -4.62
N GLN A 56 3.62 -26.91 -5.46
CA GLN A 56 3.88 -27.13 -6.88
C GLN A 56 4.10 -25.82 -7.64
N LYS A 57 3.45 -24.72 -7.26
CA LYS A 57 3.65 -23.41 -7.91
C LYS A 57 5.06 -22.92 -7.58
N ALA A 58 5.43 -22.93 -6.31
CA ALA A 58 6.78 -22.60 -5.85
C ALA A 58 7.85 -23.44 -6.55
N LYS A 59 7.61 -24.73 -6.74
CA LYS A 59 8.56 -25.63 -7.41
C LYS A 59 8.86 -25.19 -8.84
N LEU A 60 7.86 -24.69 -9.58
CA LEU A 60 8.05 -24.15 -10.93
C LEU A 60 8.88 -22.85 -10.90
N TYR A 61 8.66 -21.99 -9.92
CA TYR A 61 9.47 -20.78 -9.72
C TYR A 61 10.92 -21.12 -9.36
N LEU A 62 11.13 -22.16 -8.55
CA LEU A 62 12.46 -22.61 -8.14
C LEU A 62 13.28 -23.11 -9.33
N GLN A 63 12.65 -23.74 -10.33
CA GLN A 63 13.32 -24.15 -11.58
C GLN A 63 13.87 -22.96 -12.38
N GLN A 64 13.36 -21.74 -12.13
CA GLN A 64 13.81 -20.49 -12.75
C GLN A 64 14.79 -19.72 -11.87
N ALA A 65 15.02 -20.16 -10.63
CA ALA A 65 15.98 -19.56 -9.71
C ALA A 65 17.42 -20.01 -10.04
N SER A 66 18.38 -19.49 -9.27
CA SER A 66 19.80 -19.82 -9.42
C SER A 66 20.08 -21.32 -9.20
N LEU A 67 21.10 -21.84 -9.90
CA LEU A 67 21.40 -23.28 -9.94
C LEU A 67 21.66 -23.90 -8.55
N ASP A 68 22.15 -23.09 -7.61
CA ASP A 68 22.47 -23.50 -6.23
C ASP A 68 21.23 -23.83 -5.40
N VAL A 69 20.06 -23.31 -5.76
CA VAL A 69 18.80 -23.51 -5.01
C VAL A 69 17.81 -24.45 -5.71
N GLN A 70 18.05 -24.82 -6.98
CA GLN A 70 17.12 -25.64 -7.77
C GLN A 70 16.83 -27.04 -7.19
N ASN A 71 17.74 -27.56 -6.36
CA ASN A 71 17.58 -28.86 -5.71
C ASN A 71 16.79 -28.79 -4.39
N MET A 72 16.36 -27.60 -3.95
CA MET A 72 15.57 -27.44 -2.74
C MET A 72 14.14 -27.96 -2.93
N ILE A 73 13.50 -28.33 -1.81
CA ILE A 73 12.09 -28.75 -1.80
C ILE A 73 11.26 -27.58 -1.29
N THR A 74 10.31 -27.12 -2.10
CA THR A 74 9.40 -26.03 -1.73
C THR A 74 8.25 -26.57 -0.87
N ILE A 75 8.06 -25.99 0.31
CA ILE A 75 6.99 -26.37 1.24
C ILE A 75 5.83 -25.39 1.11
N GLU A 76 4.61 -25.91 1.04
CA GLU A 76 3.37 -25.12 1.01
C GLU A 76 3.12 -24.44 2.35
N VAL A 77 2.82 -23.15 2.29
CA VAL A 77 2.58 -22.29 3.46
C VAL A 77 1.36 -21.42 3.20
N ALA A 78 0.55 -21.18 4.24
CA ALA A 78 -0.64 -20.34 4.12
C ALA A 78 -0.29 -18.89 3.73
N ALA A 79 -0.95 -18.39 2.68
CA ALA A 79 -0.77 -17.04 2.12
C ALA A 79 -1.72 -16.00 2.75
N ASP A 80 -1.86 -16.01 4.08
CA ASP A 80 -2.80 -15.17 4.84
C ASP A 80 -2.23 -13.80 5.24
N GLY A 81 -1.07 -13.40 4.71
CA GLY A 81 -0.31 -12.25 5.20
C GLY A 81 0.51 -12.54 6.46
N ASN A 82 0.54 -13.78 6.94
CA ASN A 82 1.49 -14.27 7.95
C ASN A 82 2.45 -15.30 7.36
N CYS A 83 2.54 -15.41 6.04
CA CYS A 83 3.30 -16.43 5.34
C CYS A 83 4.75 -16.55 5.84
N LEU A 84 5.46 -15.44 6.08
CA LEU A 84 6.82 -15.47 6.66
C LEU A 84 6.87 -16.25 7.99
N TYR A 85 5.97 -15.92 8.91
CA TYR A 85 5.92 -16.57 10.22
C TYR A 85 5.44 -18.01 10.13
N ASN A 86 4.46 -18.28 9.26
CA ASN A 86 3.99 -19.63 8.99
C ASN A 86 5.12 -20.51 8.40
N SER A 87 5.95 -19.97 7.50
CA SER A 87 7.12 -20.68 6.95
C SER A 87 8.10 -21.07 8.05
N ILE A 88 8.38 -20.16 8.99
CA ILE A 88 9.26 -20.44 10.13
C ILE A 88 8.66 -21.52 11.04
N ILE A 89 7.36 -21.46 11.33
CA ILE A 89 6.68 -22.45 12.16
C ILE A 89 6.68 -23.82 11.49
N CYS A 90 6.44 -23.90 10.18
CA CYS A 90 6.58 -25.13 9.41
C CYS A 90 7.98 -25.75 9.54
N LEU A 91 9.02 -24.92 9.66
CA LEU A 91 10.40 -25.37 9.83
C LEU A 91 10.80 -25.62 11.29
N SER A 92 10.04 -25.18 12.30
CA SER A 92 10.52 -25.16 13.70
C SER A 92 10.51 -26.52 14.40
N GLY A 93 9.81 -27.52 13.85
CA GLY A 93 9.51 -28.79 14.52
C GLY A 93 8.64 -28.67 15.78
N ASN A 94 8.33 -27.44 16.20
CA ASN A 94 7.62 -27.12 17.43
C ASN A 94 6.27 -26.48 17.09
N THR A 95 5.20 -27.20 17.37
CA THR A 95 3.82 -26.78 17.08
C THR A 95 3.28 -25.73 18.04
N VAL A 96 4.02 -25.36 19.09
CA VAL A 96 3.55 -24.43 20.12
C VAL A 96 3.68 -22.96 19.67
N SER A 97 4.66 -22.64 18.83
CA SER A 97 4.86 -21.27 18.36
C SER A 97 3.75 -20.83 17.41
N THR A 98 3.26 -19.61 17.61
CA THR A 98 2.19 -19.02 16.79
C THR A 98 2.73 -17.86 15.95
N PRO A 99 2.10 -17.52 14.81
CA PRO A 99 2.52 -16.37 14.00
C PRO A 99 2.52 -15.07 14.80
N SER A 100 1.51 -14.89 15.66
CA SER A 100 1.39 -13.73 16.52
C SER A 100 2.49 -13.64 17.57
N GLU A 101 2.97 -14.78 18.09
CA GLU A 101 4.15 -14.79 18.98
C GLU A 101 5.40 -14.31 18.24
N LEU A 102 5.70 -14.89 17.08
CA LEU A 102 6.89 -14.53 16.31
C LEU A 102 6.87 -13.06 15.89
N ARG A 103 5.70 -12.55 15.48
CA ARG A 103 5.52 -11.14 15.11
C ARG A 103 5.72 -10.19 16.30
N VAL A 104 5.16 -10.50 17.47
CA VAL A 104 5.36 -9.68 18.67
C VAL A 104 6.84 -9.66 19.09
N ARG A 105 7.52 -10.81 19.06
CA ARG A 105 8.95 -10.89 19.37
C ARG A 105 9.82 -10.14 18.35
N CYS A 106 9.47 -10.25 17.07
CA CYS A 106 10.09 -9.49 15.99
C CYS A 106 9.96 -7.97 16.20
N LEU A 107 8.78 -7.49 16.62
CA LEU A 107 8.58 -6.07 16.97
C LEU A 107 9.45 -5.62 18.15
N ILE A 108 9.51 -6.42 19.21
CA ILE A 108 10.34 -6.11 20.38
C ILE A 108 11.81 -6.00 19.95
N GLU A 109 12.30 -6.96 19.17
CA GLU A 109 13.66 -6.97 18.64
C GLU A 109 13.97 -5.72 17.81
N LEU A 110 13.08 -5.34 16.89
CA LEU A 110 13.24 -4.15 16.05
C LEU A 110 13.22 -2.85 16.87
N VAL A 111 12.30 -2.71 17.82
CA VAL A 111 12.20 -1.51 18.68
C VAL A 111 13.43 -1.39 19.59
N LYS A 112 13.89 -2.51 20.14
CA LYS A 112 15.04 -2.55 21.05
C LYS A 112 16.34 -2.20 20.34
N ASN A 113 16.53 -2.70 19.12
CA ASN A 113 17.75 -2.52 18.33
C ASN A 113 17.53 -1.58 17.13
N GLU A 114 16.63 -0.60 17.25
CA GLU A 114 16.22 0.30 16.16
C GLU A 114 17.42 0.91 15.42
N ASN A 115 18.38 1.48 16.15
CA ASN A 115 19.55 2.13 15.56
C ASN A 115 20.36 1.19 14.67
N PHE A 116 20.48 -0.08 15.05
CA PHE A 116 21.19 -1.09 14.25
C PHE A 116 20.47 -1.30 12.92
N TYR A 117 19.16 -1.57 12.96
CA TYR A 117 18.35 -1.80 11.75
C TYR A 117 18.26 -0.54 10.87
N HIS A 118 18.16 0.63 11.49
CA HIS A 118 18.14 1.91 10.78
C HIS A 118 19.42 2.11 9.99
N ASN A 119 20.57 2.06 10.66
CA ASN A 119 21.87 2.28 10.03
C ASN A 119 22.15 1.26 8.93
N ARG A 120 21.72 0.01 9.11
CA ARG A 120 22.01 -1.08 8.18
C ARG A 120 21.09 -1.12 6.97
N PHE A 121 19.81 -0.81 7.11
CA PHE A 121 18.82 -1.09 6.06
C PHE A 121 17.96 0.11 5.63
N ALA A 122 17.92 1.22 6.39
CA ALA A 122 16.97 2.29 6.11
C ALA A 122 17.18 2.98 4.75
N HIS A 123 18.44 3.01 4.27
CA HIS A 123 18.78 3.54 2.96
C HIS A 123 18.30 2.65 1.78
N ILE A 124 17.85 1.42 2.07
CA ILE A 124 17.47 0.42 1.06
C ILE A 124 15.97 0.19 1.07
N VAL A 125 15.38 -0.03 2.25
CA VAL A 125 13.97 -0.40 2.39
C VAL A 125 13.11 0.69 3.03
N GLY A 126 13.72 1.81 3.42
CA GLY A 126 13.01 2.96 4.00
C GLY A 126 13.00 2.99 5.53
N PRO A 127 12.24 3.91 6.14
CA PRO A 127 12.32 4.17 7.57
C PRO A 127 11.83 3.01 8.46
N VAL A 128 12.61 2.64 9.48
CA VAL A 128 12.31 1.55 10.43
C VAL A 128 10.96 1.77 11.15
N ASN A 129 10.61 3.00 11.47
CA ASN A 129 9.36 3.32 12.16
C ASN A 129 8.11 2.97 11.34
N GLU A 130 8.13 3.15 10.01
CA GLU A 130 7.01 2.72 9.16
C GLU A 130 6.95 1.19 9.05
N ALA A 131 8.09 0.49 9.04
CA ALA A 131 8.13 -0.97 9.12
C ALA A 131 7.51 -1.46 10.45
N ILE A 132 7.92 -0.89 11.59
CA ILE A 132 7.36 -1.20 12.92
C ILE A 132 5.84 -1.02 12.95
N LYS A 133 5.34 0.06 12.35
CA LYS A 133 3.90 0.32 12.24
C LYS A 133 3.17 -0.74 11.41
N ASN A 134 3.77 -1.18 10.30
CA ASN A 134 3.19 -2.21 9.45
C ASN A 134 3.16 -3.56 10.17
N ILE A 135 4.29 -3.97 10.75
CA ILE A 135 4.45 -5.23 11.48
C ILE A 135 3.48 -5.31 12.66
N ALA A 136 3.17 -4.19 13.32
CA ALA A 136 2.20 -4.16 14.41
C ALA A 136 0.78 -4.59 14.00
N ARG A 137 0.47 -4.62 12.70
CA ARG A 137 -0.84 -5.07 12.17
C ARG A 137 -0.78 -6.55 11.85
N ASN A 138 -1.72 -7.32 12.41
CA ASN A 138 -1.87 -8.72 12.02
C ASN A 138 -2.21 -8.82 10.53
N PHE A 139 -1.74 -9.89 9.87
CA PHE A 139 -1.91 -10.14 8.43
C PHE A 139 -1.25 -9.08 7.52
N SER A 140 -0.30 -8.29 8.04
CA SER A 140 0.57 -7.46 7.21
C SER A 140 1.68 -8.31 6.58
N PHE A 141 1.90 -8.10 5.28
CA PHE A 141 3.02 -8.73 4.57
C PHE A 141 4.34 -8.28 5.18
N SER A 142 5.25 -9.24 5.30
CA SER A 142 6.54 -8.99 5.91
C SER A 142 7.55 -8.40 4.92
N GLU A 143 8.39 -7.51 5.42
CA GLU A 143 9.49 -6.88 4.70
C GLU A 143 10.85 -7.44 5.17
N LEU A 144 11.94 -6.86 4.65
CA LEU A 144 13.31 -7.26 4.95
C LEU A 144 13.66 -7.13 6.45
N TYR A 145 13.08 -6.12 7.11
CA TYR A 145 13.31 -5.88 8.54
C TYR A 145 12.93 -7.08 9.39
N GLU A 146 11.82 -7.73 9.08
CA GLU A 146 11.32 -8.89 9.79
C GLU A 146 12.25 -10.08 9.63
N ILE A 147 12.81 -10.31 8.44
CA ILE A 147 13.77 -11.40 8.20
C ILE A 147 15.02 -11.19 9.05
N ALA A 148 15.57 -9.97 9.02
CA ALA A 148 16.77 -9.63 9.79
C ALA A 148 16.53 -9.66 11.30
N ALA A 149 15.35 -9.26 11.76
CA ALA A 149 14.99 -9.36 13.18
C ALA A 149 14.73 -10.80 13.60
N LEU A 150 14.11 -11.61 12.74
CA LEU A 150 13.82 -13.01 13.03
C LEU A 150 15.09 -13.85 13.10
N SER A 151 16.16 -13.53 12.36
CA SER A 151 17.43 -14.24 12.53
C SER A 151 17.96 -14.11 13.96
N ASN A 152 17.84 -12.92 14.57
CA ASN A 152 18.18 -12.68 15.97
C ASN A 152 17.19 -13.32 16.94
N VAL A 153 15.88 -13.19 16.71
CA VAL A 153 14.85 -13.78 17.60
C VAL A 153 14.95 -15.30 17.67
N LEU A 154 15.30 -15.95 16.55
CA LEU A 154 15.42 -17.41 16.45
C LEU A 154 16.82 -17.92 16.80
N ASN A 155 17.82 -17.03 16.94
CA ASN A 155 19.25 -17.39 17.00
C ASN A 155 19.66 -18.33 15.86
N CYS A 156 19.20 -18.02 14.64
CA CYS A 156 19.37 -18.84 13.45
C CYS A 156 19.67 -17.95 12.25
N ASN A 157 20.57 -18.38 11.37
CA ASN A 157 20.77 -17.68 10.10
C ASN A 157 19.56 -17.93 9.20
N ILE A 158 19.16 -16.90 8.45
CA ILE A 158 18.08 -17.01 7.48
C ILE A 158 18.64 -16.70 6.09
N GLN A 159 18.78 -17.72 5.26
CA GLN A 159 19.06 -17.55 3.84
C GLN A 159 17.75 -17.21 3.14
N SER A 160 17.65 -15.98 2.63
CA SER A 160 16.52 -15.55 1.83
C SER A 160 16.87 -15.75 0.36
N VAL A 161 16.01 -16.46 -0.37
CA VAL A 161 16.18 -16.78 -1.79
C VAL A 161 15.09 -16.10 -2.57
N TYR A 162 15.48 -15.03 -3.27
CA TYR A 162 14.57 -14.26 -4.11
C TYR A 162 14.83 -14.61 -5.59
N PRO A 163 13.85 -15.19 -6.32
CA PRO A 163 14.08 -15.63 -7.68
C PRO A 163 14.26 -14.42 -8.61
N THR A 164 15.17 -14.53 -9.57
CA THR A 164 15.54 -13.46 -10.52
C THR A 164 14.53 -13.28 -11.65
N ILE A 165 13.24 -13.44 -11.37
CA ILE A 165 12.21 -13.56 -12.41
C ILE A 165 11.84 -12.19 -13.02
N ASP A 166 12.10 -11.08 -12.31
CA ASP A 166 11.73 -9.74 -12.77
C ASP A 166 12.91 -8.75 -12.92
N TYR A 167 14.17 -9.24 -12.88
CA TYR A 167 15.39 -8.43 -13.07
C TYR A 167 15.50 -7.14 -12.24
N ARG A 168 14.78 -7.07 -11.11
CA ARG A 168 14.85 -5.95 -10.18
C ARG A 168 16.15 -6.03 -9.38
N SER A 169 17.19 -5.38 -9.90
CA SER A 169 18.52 -5.33 -9.27
C SER A 169 18.48 -4.76 -7.85
N ASP A 170 17.50 -3.92 -7.54
CA ASP A 170 17.26 -3.37 -6.21
C ASP A 170 16.76 -4.41 -5.20
N LEU A 171 16.16 -5.51 -5.66
CA LEU A 171 15.73 -6.62 -4.82
C LEU A 171 16.83 -7.67 -4.60
N ASN A 172 18.03 -7.48 -5.15
CA ASN A 172 19.17 -8.37 -4.90
C ASN A 172 19.50 -8.48 -3.41
N ILE A 173 19.18 -7.47 -2.60
CA ILE A 173 19.37 -7.54 -1.15
C ILE A 173 18.53 -8.64 -0.49
N MET A 174 17.40 -9.00 -1.10
CA MET A 174 16.56 -10.10 -0.63
C MET A 174 17.18 -11.46 -0.91
N ASN A 175 18.18 -11.55 -1.79
CA ASN A 175 18.93 -12.79 -2.05
C ASN A 175 20.22 -12.80 -1.22
N ASN A 176 20.09 -12.89 0.11
CA ASN A 176 21.20 -12.77 1.04
C ASN A 176 21.00 -13.68 2.26
N THR A 177 22.08 -13.92 3.00
CA THR A 177 22.07 -14.60 4.30
C THR A 177 22.02 -13.56 5.41
N PHE A 178 20.91 -13.56 6.14
CA PHE A 178 20.72 -12.74 7.32
C PHE A 178 21.28 -13.49 8.53
N GLU A 179 22.49 -13.11 8.91
CA GLU A 179 23.18 -13.68 10.07
C GLU A 179 22.60 -13.15 11.37
N HIS A 180 22.56 -14.00 12.40
CA HIS A 180 22.25 -13.54 13.75
C HIS A 180 23.48 -12.91 14.41
N ALA A 181 23.26 -11.90 15.25
CA ALA A 181 24.32 -11.03 15.78
C ALA A 181 25.36 -11.77 16.64
N GLN A 182 25.01 -12.93 17.22
CA GLN A 182 25.90 -13.74 18.05
C GLN A 182 26.37 -14.98 17.29
N CYS A 183 26.72 -14.83 16.02
CA CYS A 183 27.03 -15.94 15.12
C CYS A 183 28.08 -16.90 15.73
N SER A 184 27.61 -18.07 16.18
CA SER A 184 28.48 -19.18 16.55
C SER A 184 28.78 -20.00 15.30
N ILE A 185 29.93 -20.68 15.24
CA ILE A 185 30.30 -21.57 14.13
C ILE A 185 29.25 -22.69 13.92
N ALA A 186 28.46 -23.00 14.94
CA ALA A 186 27.40 -24.02 14.91
C ALA A 186 26.00 -23.47 14.54
N SER A 187 25.90 -22.24 14.05
CA SER A 187 24.61 -21.60 13.78
C SER A 187 23.92 -22.27 12.60
N LYS A 188 22.72 -22.80 12.84
CA LYS A 188 21.89 -23.42 11.81
C LYS A 188 21.42 -22.35 10.84
N THR A 189 21.15 -22.75 9.60
CA THR A 189 20.61 -21.88 8.56
C THR A 189 19.29 -22.46 8.08
N ILE A 190 18.25 -21.63 8.03
CA ILE A 190 17.00 -21.94 7.34
C ILE A 190 16.93 -21.19 6.02
N CYS A 191 16.25 -21.78 5.04
CA CYS A 191 16.06 -21.15 3.73
C CYS A 191 14.59 -20.70 3.59
N LEU A 192 14.40 -19.45 3.20
CA LEU A 192 13.10 -18.88 2.85
C LEU A 192 13.08 -18.59 1.36
N PHE A 193 12.12 -19.18 0.66
CA PHE A 193 11.96 -19.00 -0.78
C PHE A 193 10.79 -18.07 -1.07
N TRP A 194 11.06 -16.98 -1.80
CA TRP A 194 10.04 -16.01 -2.18
C TRP A 194 9.34 -16.46 -3.45
N THR A 195 8.07 -16.80 -3.31
CA THR A 195 7.18 -17.13 -4.42
C THR A 195 6.13 -16.04 -4.48
N HIS A 196 5.64 -15.71 -5.68
CA HIS A 196 4.73 -14.59 -5.93
C HIS A 196 5.42 -13.21 -6.10
N THR A 197 6.21 -13.05 -7.17
CA THR A 197 6.67 -11.73 -7.64
C THR A 197 5.71 -11.06 -8.65
N GLU A 198 4.69 -11.79 -9.14
CA GLU A 198 3.55 -11.21 -9.86
C GLU A 198 3.00 -10.04 -9.05
N SER A 199 2.81 -8.89 -9.70
CA SER A 199 2.88 -7.57 -9.04
C SER A 199 2.13 -7.57 -7.72
N GLU A 200 2.76 -7.02 -6.68
CA GLU A 200 2.16 -6.82 -5.35
C GLU A 200 0.72 -6.27 -5.42
N ILE A 201 0.42 -5.50 -6.48
CA ILE A 201 -0.89 -4.97 -6.81
C ILE A 201 -1.92 -6.07 -7.11
N GLU A 202 -1.57 -7.08 -7.91
CA GLU A 202 -2.44 -8.23 -8.20
C GLU A 202 -2.64 -9.10 -6.96
N ALA A 203 -1.60 -9.36 -6.18
CA ALA A 203 -1.73 -10.11 -4.93
C ALA A 203 -2.65 -9.38 -3.93
N ARG A 204 -2.47 -8.06 -3.76
CA ARG A 204 -3.37 -7.23 -2.92
C ARG A 204 -4.79 -7.20 -3.46
N ARG A 205 -4.97 -7.21 -4.79
CA ARG A 205 -6.29 -7.24 -5.43
C ARG A 205 -6.99 -8.57 -5.20
N SER A 206 -6.33 -9.69 -5.47
CA SER A 206 -6.86 -11.04 -5.24
C SER A 206 -7.25 -11.25 -3.77
N ASN A 207 -6.41 -10.82 -2.83
CA ASN A 207 -6.73 -10.91 -1.40
C ASN A 207 -7.91 -10.01 -1.00
N ALA A 208 -8.01 -8.81 -1.58
CA ALA A 208 -9.15 -7.93 -1.35
C ALA A 208 -10.46 -8.52 -1.92
N GLU A 209 -10.39 -9.14 -3.10
CA GLU A 209 -11.52 -9.83 -3.73
C GLU A 209 -11.95 -11.05 -2.91
N GLU A 210 -11.01 -11.88 -2.44
CA GLU A 210 -11.29 -13.03 -1.59
C GLU A 210 -11.89 -12.61 -0.25
N ALA A 211 -11.33 -11.59 0.41
CA ALA A 211 -11.89 -11.03 1.63
C ALA A 211 -13.30 -10.44 1.42
N GLN A 212 -13.55 -9.82 0.25
CA GLN A 212 -14.87 -9.32 -0.12
C GLN A 212 -15.85 -10.48 -0.36
N GLN A 213 -15.40 -11.56 -0.99
CA GLN A 213 -16.21 -12.74 -1.24
C GLN A 213 -16.57 -13.47 0.04
N GLN A 214 -15.61 -13.67 0.96
CA GLN A 214 -15.88 -14.22 2.30
C GLN A 214 -16.91 -13.36 3.05
N ARG A 215 -16.77 -12.03 3.01
CA ARG A 215 -17.76 -11.11 3.61
C ARG A 215 -19.14 -11.23 2.96
N ALA A 216 -19.22 -11.45 1.66
CA ALA A 216 -20.48 -11.67 0.94
C ALA A 216 -21.14 -12.99 1.40
N THR A 217 -20.38 -14.08 1.44
CA THR A 217 -20.86 -15.39 1.92
C THR A 217 -21.37 -15.32 3.36
N ILE A 218 -20.63 -14.64 4.25
CA ILE A 218 -21.07 -14.44 5.65
C ILE A 218 -22.37 -13.62 5.70
N ARG A 219 -22.54 -12.62 4.82
CA ARG A 219 -23.80 -11.84 4.75
C ARG A 219 -24.95 -12.69 4.27
N GLU A 220 -24.74 -13.56 3.28
CA GLU A 220 -25.75 -14.48 2.77
C GLU A 220 -26.17 -15.50 3.82
N ILE A 221 -25.21 -16.14 4.50
CA ILE A 221 -25.48 -17.07 5.62
C ILE A 221 -26.30 -16.37 6.70
N ASN A 222 -25.92 -15.15 7.08
CA ASN A 222 -26.68 -14.39 8.08
C ASN A 222 -28.06 -13.95 7.59
N ALA A 223 -28.22 -13.65 6.30
CA ALA A 223 -29.51 -13.32 5.71
C ALA A 223 -30.43 -14.54 5.66
N ALA A 224 -29.93 -15.69 5.22
CA ALA A 224 -30.65 -16.97 5.23
C ALA A 224 -31.06 -17.35 6.65
N ARG A 225 -30.15 -17.22 7.62
CA ARG A 225 -30.45 -17.48 9.04
C ARG A 225 -31.55 -16.56 9.58
N ARG A 226 -31.58 -15.28 9.18
CA ARG A 226 -32.66 -14.36 9.54
C ARG A 226 -34.00 -14.70 8.87
N ALA A 227 -33.97 -15.13 7.61
CA ALA A 227 -35.16 -15.52 6.87
C ALA A 227 -35.81 -16.81 7.41
N ALA A 228 -35.00 -17.69 8.03
CA ALA A 228 -35.48 -18.93 8.64
C ALA A 228 -36.10 -18.74 10.05
N LEU A 229 -35.98 -17.56 10.66
CA LEU A 229 -36.55 -17.30 11.99
C LEU A 229 -38.06 -17.07 11.92
N THR A 230 -38.79 -17.68 12.85
CA THR A 230 -40.21 -17.39 13.04
C THR A 230 -40.40 -16.00 13.66
N PRO A 231 -41.58 -15.35 13.48
CA PRO A 231 -41.85 -14.05 14.08
C PRO A 231 -41.66 -14.00 15.61
N LYS A 232 -41.96 -15.10 16.32
CA LYS A 232 -41.73 -15.21 17.77
C LYS A 232 -40.25 -15.20 18.12
N GLU A 233 -39.42 -15.91 17.37
CA GLU A 233 -37.97 -15.93 17.60
C GLU A 233 -37.32 -14.59 17.24
N VAL A 234 -37.83 -13.89 16.22
CA VAL A 234 -37.39 -12.53 15.89
C VAL A 234 -37.67 -11.58 17.06
N GLU A 235 -38.87 -11.63 17.65
CA GLU A 235 -39.22 -10.78 18.78
C GLU A 235 -38.41 -11.13 20.04
N GLN A 236 -38.20 -12.42 20.31
CA GLN A 236 -37.32 -12.88 21.39
C GLN A 236 -35.87 -12.42 21.20
N GLN A 237 -35.34 -12.44 19.97
CA GLN A 237 -34.00 -11.90 19.71
C GLN A 237 -33.94 -10.38 19.89
N ARG A 238 -35.01 -9.66 19.54
CA ARG A 238 -35.09 -8.20 19.77
C ARG A 238 -35.11 -7.88 21.26
N SER A 239 -35.92 -8.58 22.07
CA SER A 239 -35.94 -8.36 23.52
C SER A 239 -34.57 -8.64 24.15
N LEU A 240 -33.95 -9.77 23.81
CA LEU A 240 -32.59 -10.11 24.28
C LEU A 240 -31.54 -9.08 23.84
N ALA A 241 -31.66 -8.49 22.65
CA ALA A 241 -30.75 -7.46 22.19
C ALA A 241 -30.92 -6.14 22.98
N VAL A 242 -32.17 -5.78 23.32
CA VAL A 242 -32.47 -4.63 24.20
C VAL A 242 -31.91 -4.88 25.59
N ASP A 243 -32.16 -6.05 26.18
CA ASP A 243 -31.66 -6.41 27.52
C ASP A 243 -30.13 -6.40 27.58
N ARG A 244 -29.46 -6.98 26.58
CA ARG A 244 -28.00 -6.91 26.46
C ARG A 244 -27.49 -5.47 26.31
N SER A 245 -28.21 -4.62 25.58
CA SER A 245 -27.85 -3.21 25.45
C SER A 245 -28.05 -2.46 26.76
N MET A 246 -29.09 -2.76 27.53
CA MET A 246 -29.33 -2.16 28.84
C MET A 246 -28.29 -2.62 29.85
N ALA A 247 -27.99 -3.92 29.91
CA ALA A 247 -26.96 -4.49 30.77
C ALA A 247 -25.59 -3.86 30.47
N LYS A 248 -25.19 -3.76 29.20
CA LYS A 248 -23.95 -3.09 28.80
C LYS A 248 -23.88 -1.63 29.24
N ARG A 249 -25.00 -0.90 29.23
CA ARG A 249 -25.04 0.48 29.71
C ARG A 249 -24.99 0.57 31.23
N ALA A 250 -25.62 -0.37 31.93
CA ALA A 250 -25.62 -0.42 33.39
C ALA A 250 -24.24 -0.74 33.96
N THR A 251 -23.43 -1.53 33.24
CA THR A 251 -22.07 -1.91 33.68
C THR A 251 -20.96 -1.03 33.10
N ALA A 252 -21.26 -0.10 32.20
CA ALA A 252 -20.25 0.74 31.58
C ALA A 252 -19.71 1.77 32.59
N THR A 253 -18.39 1.89 32.66
CA THR A 253 -17.75 2.98 33.40
C THR A 253 -18.06 4.33 32.72
N PRO A 254 -17.99 5.46 33.45
CA PRO A 254 -18.21 6.78 32.87
C PRO A 254 -17.33 7.08 31.64
N ILE A 255 -16.10 6.55 31.62
CA ILE A 255 -15.15 6.70 30.52
C ILE A 255 -15.63 5.92 29.29
N GLU A 256 -15.97 4.64 29.45
CA GLU A 256 -16.48 3.80 28.36
C GLU A 256 -17.81 4.33 27.80
N ALA A 257 -18.67 4.90 28.66
CA ALA A 257 -19.92 5.50 28.24
C ALA A 257 -19.69 6.74 27.35
N GLU A 258 -18.69 7.57 27.67
CA GLU A 258 -18.36 8.74 26.85
C GLU A 258 -17.67 8.34 25.53
N GLU A 259 -16.75 7.37 25.55
CA GLU A 259 -16.17 6.80 24.33
C GLU A 259 -17.24 6.25 23.38
N GLN A 260 -18.23 5.53 23.91
CA GLN A 260 -19.35 5.03 23.10
C GLN A 260 -20.19 6.17 22.49
N ARG A 261 -20.38 7.29 23.22
CA ARG A 261 -21.10 8.46 22.69
C ARG A 261 -20.31 9.14 21.58
N VAL A 262 -19.00 9.30 21.73
CA VAL A 262 -18.11 9.86 20.70
C VAL A 262 -18.18 8.99 19.45
N LEU A 263 -17.99 7.67 19.59
CA LEU A 263 -18.11 6.73 18.46
C LEU A 263 -19.49 6.76 17.80
N ALA A 264 -20.57 6.92 18.57
CA ALA A 264 -21.92 7.03 18.02
C ALA A 264 -22.11 8.34 17.23
N ARG A 265 -21.56 9.47 17.71
CA ARG A 265 -21.56 10.75 17.01
C ARG A 265 -20.77 10.67 15.71
N GLU A 266 -19.58 10.08 15.73
CA GLU A 266 -18.73 9.86 14.55
C GLU A 266 -19.41 8.97 13.52
N ARG A 267 -20.02 7.85 13.92
CA ARG A 267 -20.78 6.97 13.01
C ARG A 267 -21.94 7.71 12.36
N THR A 268 -22.64 8.55 13.12
CA THR A 268 -23.75 9.35 12.62
C THR A 268 -23.27 10.41 11.64
N ALA A 269 -22.18 11.11 11.96
CA ALA A 269 -21.54 12.09 11.07
C ALA A 269 -21.06 11.43 9.77
N THR A 270 -20.43 10.26 9.86
CA THR A 270 -19.97 9.47 8.71
C THR A 270 -21.13 9.05 7.81
N ARG A 271 -22.24 8.56 8.38
CA ARG A 271 -23.45 8.22 7.62
C ARG A 271 -24.05 9.43 6.91
N ARG A 272 -24.08 10.60 7.58
CA ARG A 272 -24.54 11.85 6.97
C ARG A 272 -23.63 12.27 5.81
N ALA A 273 -22.31 12.22 6.00
CA ALA A 273 -21.35 12.54 4.94
C ALA A 273 -21.46 11.59 3.74
N ALA A 274 -21.65 10.29 3.97
CA ALA A 274 -21.85 9.31 2.91
C ALA A 274 -23.13 9.59 2.11
N ARG A 275 -24.24 9.92 2.80
CA ARG A 275 -25.51 10.25 2.17
C ARG A 275 -25.42 11.52 1.32
N VAL A 276 -24.74 12.55 1.80
CA VAL A 276 -24.48 13.79 1.03
C VAL A 276 -23.65 13.50 -0.23
N SER A 277 -22.65 12.61 -0.13
CA SER A 277 -21.85 12.17 -1.28
C SER A 277 -22.68 11.41 -2.33
N GLU A 278 -23.60 10.56 -1.87
CA GLU A 278 -24.47 9.78 -2.74
C GLU A 278 -25.54 10.66 -3.43
N GLU A 279 -26.14 11.60 -2.69
CA GLU A 279 -27.05 12.62 -3.23
C GLU A 279 -26.34 13.52 -4.25
N ALA A 280 -25.09 13.92 -4.00
CA ALA A 280 -24.29 14.70 -4.95
C ALA A 280 -23.99 13.91 -6.24
N LYS A 281 -23.68 12.61 -6.14
CA LYS A 281 -23.48 11.74 -7.32
C LYS A 281 -24.76 11.56 -8.12
N GLN A 282 -25.91 11.41 -7.45
CA GLN A 282 -27.21 11.33 -8.14
C GLN A 282 -27.54 12.65 -8.87
N GLN A 283 -27.35 13.80 -8.23
CA GLN A 283 -27.55 15.10 -8.87
C GLN A 283 -26.64 15.30 -10.08
N GLN A 284 -25.36 14.92 -9.99
CA GLN A 284 -24.41 15.00 -11.10
C GLN A 284 -24.81 14.09 -12.27
N THR A 285 -25.34 12.91 -11.98
CA THR A 285 -25.83 11.96 -12.99
C THR A 285 -27.06 12.50 -13.71
N VAL A 286 -27.99 13.12 -12.98
CA VAL A 286 -29.18 13.78 -13.55
C VAL A 286 -28.76 14.95 -14.43
N ALA A 287 -27.87 15.83 -13.94
CA ALA A 287 -27.35 16.96 -14.71
C ALA A 287 -26.69 16.50 -16.02
N TYR A 288 -25.83 15.48 -15.97
CA TYR A 288 -25.18 14.91 -17.15
C TYR A 288 -26.20 14.38 -18.19
N LYS A 289 -27.25 13.69 -17.75
CA LYS A 289 -28.32 13.20 -18.64
C LYS A 289 -29.08 14.35 -19.30
N THR A 290 -29.35 15.44 -18.57
CA THR A 290 -30.04 16.63 -19.09
C THR A 290 -29.20 17.35 -20.14
N THR A 291 -27.90 17.56 -19.89
CA THR A 291 -26.99 18.21 -20.84
C THR A 291 -26.79 17.38 -22.11
N ARG A 292 -26.74 16.04 -21.99
CA ARG A 292 -26.63 15.13 -23.14
C ARG A 292 -27.86 15.23 -24.05
N ARG A 293 -29.07 15.24 -23.48
CA ARG A 293 -30.33 15.39 -24.24
C ARG A 293 -30.39 16.73 -24.99
N GLN A 294 -29.97 17.82 -24.37
CA GLN A 294 -29.95 19.14 -25.03
C GLN A 294 -28.96 19.20 -26.21
N LYS A 295 -27.79 18.56 -26.09
CA LYS A 295 -26.83 18.46 -27.19
C LYS A 295 -27.37 17.63 -28.36
N THR A 296 -28.11 16.54 -28.10
CA THR A 296 -28.68 15.70 -29.17
C THR A 296 -29.75 16.44 -29.99
N VAL A 297 -30.54 17.32 -29.34
CA VAL A 297 -31.56 18.14 -30.01
C VAL A 297 -30.92 19.22 -30.89
N LYS A 298 -29.89 19.92 -30.39
CA LYS A 298 -29.18 20.95 -31.19
C LYS A 298 -28.40 20.36 -32.38
N GLN A 299 -27.87 19.14 -32.24
CA GLN A 299 -27.12 18.48 -33.32
C GLN A 299 -28.01 17.99 -34.46
N LYS A 300 -29.28 17.63 -34.19
CA LYS A 300 -30.26 17.33 -35.25
C LYS A 300 -30.70 18.55 -36.05
N GLN A 301 -30.67 19.76 -35.46
CA GLN A 301 -31.01 21.00 -36.16
C GLN A 301 -29.88 21.56 -37.03
N THR A 302 -28.60 21.26 -36.73
CA THR A 302 -27.46 21.77 -37.50
C THR A 302 -27.04 20.89 -38.69
N VAL A 303 -27.49 19.65 -38.79
CA VAL A 303 -27.12 18.73 -39.89
C VAL A 303 -27.91 19.00 -41.19
N MET A 304 -29.04 19.71 -41.15
CA MET A 304 -29.86 19.99 -42.35
C MET A 304 -29.45 21.22 -43.18
N LYS A 305 -28.35 21.92 -42.84
CA LYS A 305 -27.91 23.12 -43.60
C LYS A 305 -26.40 23.11 -43.84
N ARG A 306 -25.90 22.21 -44.67
CA ARG A 306 -24.60 22.40 -45.34
C ARG A 306 -24.72 22.05 -46.82
N LYS A 307 -24.69 23.10 -47.66
CA LYS A 307 -24.48 23.00 -49.10
C LYS A 307 -23.07 22.45 -49.37
N PRO A 308 -22.89 21.62 -50.40
CA PRO A 308 -21.56 21.17 -50.82
C PRO A 308 -20.87 22.34 -51.53
N ASN A 309 -19.78 22.84 -50.95
CA ASN A 309 -18.89 23.76 -51.64
C ASN A 309 -17.74 22.95 -52.23
N GLN A 310 -17.67 22.95 -53.56
CA GLN A 310 -16.51 22.52 -54.32
C GLN A 310 -15.36 23.47 -53.96
N ASP A 311 -14.18 22.93 -53.62
CA ASP A 311 -12.89 23.42 -54.12
C ASP A 311 -11.69 22.64 -53.57
N ALA A 312 -10.69 22.54 -54.45
CA ALA A 312 -9.30 22.11 -54.26
C ALA A 312 -9.04 20.65 -53.84
N LYS A 313 -8.75 19.81 -54.86
CA LYS A 313 -8.07 18.51 -54.73
C LYS A 313 -6.69 18.71 -54.13
N VAL A 314 -6.58 18.57 -52.81
CA VAL A 314 -5.36 18.13 -52.16
C VAL A 314 -5.54 16.64 -51.93
N ASP A 315 -4.69 15.80 -52.54
CA ASP A 315 -4.69 14.36 -52.31
C ASP A 315 -4.27 14.11 -50.85
N TRP A 316 -5.27 14.04 -49.99
CA TRP A 316 -5.10 13.60 -48.62
C TRP A 316 -4.56 12.16 -48.65
N PRO A 317 -3.58 11.83 -47.79
CA PRO A 317 -3.12 10.46 -47.63
C PRO A 317 -4.34 9.55 -47.48
N LYS A 318 -4.34 8.43 -48.22
CA LYS A 318 -5.43 7.46 -48.15
C LYS A 318 -5.71 7.16 -46.68
N PRO A 319 -6.99 7.13 -46.25
CA PRO A 319 -7.34 6.84 -44.88
C PRO A 319 -6.61 5.58 -44.43
N VAL A 320 -5.86 5.67 -43.33
CA VAL A 320 -5.23 4.49 -42.75
C VAL A 320 -6.33 3.46 -42.51
N ASP A 321 -6.07 2.26 -43.04
CA ASP A 321 -7.01 1.15 -43.02
C ASP A 321 -7.49 0.86 -41.59
N MET A 322 -8.76 0.48 -41.44
CA MET A 322 -9.34 0.31 -40.11
C MET A 322 -8.69 -0.84 -39.36
N ASP A 323 -8.25 -1.90 -40.04
CA ASP A 323 -7.58 -3.02 -39.39
C ASP A 323 -6.18 -2.60 -38.92
N CYS A 324 -5.50 -1.75 -39.69
CA CYS A 324 -4.24 -1.12 -39.27
C CYS A 324 -4.45 -0.26 -38.01
N LYS A 325 -5.49 0.59 -37.97
CA LYS A 325 -5.82 1.38 -36.78
C LYS A 325 -6.14 0.51 -35.57
N ILE A 326 -6.93 -0.54 -35.76
CA ILE A 326 -7.31 -1.46 -34.69
C ILE A 326 -6.08 -2.22 -34.18
N ASN A 327 -5.19 -2.68 -35.06
CA ASN A 327 -3.98 -3.39 -34.67
C ASN A 327 -2.95 -2.48 -33.99
N CYS A 328 -2.75 -1.24 -34.48
CA CYS A 328 -1.92 -0.26 -33.79
C CYS A 328 -2.49 0.08 -32.41
N LEU A 329 -3.82 0.23 -32.28
CA LEU A 329 -4.47 0.48 -31.00
C LEU A 329 -4.36 -0.72 -30.06
N LYS A 330 -4.51 -1.96 -30.56
CA LYS A 330 -4.32 -3.19 -29.78
C LYS A 330 -2.88 -3.34 -29.29
N ASN A 331 -1.89 -3.12 -30.16
CA ASN A 331 -0.47 -3.12 -29.79
C ASN A 331 -0.17 -2.01 -28.79
N PHE A 332 -0.71 -0.81 -28.98
CA PHE A 332 -0.55 0.30 -28.04
C PHE A 332 -1.14 -0.03 -26.66
N ILE A 333 -2.34 -0.61 -26.60
CA ILE A 333 -2.99 -1.02 -25.34
C ILE A 333 -2.25 -2.20 -24.68
N GLN A 334 -1.71 -3.14 -25.46
CA GLN A 334 -0.92 -4.26 -24.93
C GLN A 334 0.43 -3.81 -24.34
N HIS A 335 1.07 -2.81 -24.93
CA HIS A 335 2.40 -2.35 -24.50
C HIS A 335 2.37 -1.15 -23.55
N MET A 336 1.28 -0.38 -23.52
CA MET A 336 1.06 0.69 -22.55
C MET A 336 -0.17 0.36 -21.72
N SER A 337 0.06 -0.17 -20.51
CA SER A 337 -0.96 -0.11 -19.48
C SER A 337 -1.40 1.36 -19.32
N MET A 338 -2.69 1.62 -19.47
CA MET A 338 -3.29 2.95 -19.29
C MET A 338 -3.00 3.54 -17.90
N ASP A 339 -2.58 2.72 -16.94
CA ASP A 339 -2.17 3.16 -15.61
C ASP A 339 -0.83 3.92 -15.65
N SER A 340 0.09 3.55 -16.55
CA SER A 340 1.41 4.18 -16.69
C SER A 340 1.37 5.59 -17.28
N LEU A 341 0.33 5.94 -18.06
CA LEU A 341 0.13 7.28 -18.64
C LEU A 341 -0.62 8.24 -17.70
N ALA A 342 -1.20 7.75 -16.62
CA ALA A 342 -1.96 8.54 -15.65
C ALA A 342 -1.13 9.00 -14.44
N GLU A 343 0.11 8.52 -14.33
CA GLU A 343 1.04 8.87 -13.25
C GLU A 343 1.84 10.13 -13.60
N CYS A 344 1.84 11.10 -12.69
CA CYS A 344 2.80 12.18 -12.69
C CYS A 344 3.89 11.87 -11.67
N VAL A 345 5.15 12.06 -12.06
CA VAL A 345 6.29 11.97 -11.14
C VAL A 345 6.50 13.35 -10.53
N CYS A 346 6.49 13.45 -9.20
CA CYS A 346 6.91 14.68 -8.53
C CYS A 346 8.41 14.87 -8.73
N GLY A 347 8.84 15.95 -9.39
CA GLY A 347 10.26 16.24 -9.62
C GLY A 347 11.09 16.51 -8.37
N ILE A 348 10.46 16.71 -7.21
CA ILE A 348 11.14 16.98 -5.93
C ILE A 348 11.32 15.70 -5.10
N CYS A 349 10.28 14.87 -4.99
CA CYS A 349 10.31 13.66 -4.15
C CYS A 349 10.31 12.35 -4.94
N ASN A 350 10.42 12.41 -6.28
CA ASN A 350 10.42 11.29 -7.23
C ASN A 350 9.27 10.27 -7.03
N THR A 351 8.18 10.70 -6.39
CA THR A 351 7.04 9.85 -6.07
C THR A 351 6.06 9.87 -7.23
N ARG A 352 5.60 8.69 -7.65
CA ARG A 352 4.56 8.51 -8.67
C ARG A 352 3.18 8.63 -8.02
N ARG A 353 2.33 9.52 -8.53
CA ARG A 353 0.95 9.69 -8.07
C ARG A 353 0.03 9.80 -9.27
N TYR A 354 -1.15 9.18 -9.19
CA TYR A 354 -2.18 9.35 -10.21
C TYR A 354 -2.67 10.80 -10.25
N LYS A 355 -2.86 11.34 -11.45
CA LYS A 355 -3.29 12.74 -11.65
C LYS A 355 -4.60 13.09 -10.93
N ARG A 356 -5.49 12.10 -10.74
CA ARG A 356 -6.76 12.24 -10.00
C ARG A 356 -6.59 12.43 -8.49
N ASP A 357 -5.45 12.00 -7.94
CA ASP A 357 -5.14 12.06 -6.51
C ASP A 357 -4.30 13.29 -6.15
N LEU A 358 -3.82 14.04 -7.16
CA LEU A 358 -3.11 15.30 -6.98
C LEU A 358 -4.09 16.43 -6.65
N ARG A 359 -4.17 16.80 -5.37
CA ARG A 359 -4.82 18.05 -4.97
C ARG A 359 -3.87 19.21 -5.25
N HIS A 360 -4.33 20.19 -6.02
CA HIS A 360 -3.61 21.44 -6.17
C HIS A 360 -3.71 22.19 -4.84
N VAL A 361 -2.57 22.35 -4.16
CA VAL A 361 -2.48 23.17 -2.95
C VAL A 361 -1.90 24.51 -3.37
N PRO A 362 -2.62 25.64 -3.18
CA PRO A 362 -2.03 26.97 -3.38
C PRO A 362 -0.78 27.11 -2.53
N LEU A 363 0.29 27.71 -3.08
CA LEU A 363 1.55 27.92 -2.37
C LEU A 363 1.35 28.60 -1.00
N SER A 364 0.38 29.52 -0.90
CA SER A 364 0.00 30.20 0.35
C SER A 364 -0.55 29.30 1.45
N LYS A 365 -0.86 28.02 1.16
CA LYS A 365 -1.35 27.04 2.14
C LYS A 365 -0.31 26.01 2.57
N ILE A 366 0.93 26.12 2.09
CA ILE A 366 2.03 25.27 2.54
C ILE A 366 2.59 25.88 3.84
N PRO A 367 2.48 25.19 5.00
CA PRO A 367 3.06 25.69 6.24
C PRO A 367 4.57 25.84 6.09
N SER A 368 5.12 26.93 6.60
CA SER A 368 6.56 27.21 6.58
C SER A 368 7.16 27.30 5.17
N ILE A 369 6.40 27.85 4.20
CA ILE A 369 6.89 28.04 2.83
C ILE A 369 8.17 28.91 2.78
N GLU A 370 8.32 29.84 3.73
CA GLU A 370 9.55 30.60 3.97
C GLU A 370 10.80 29.76 4.30
N LEU A 371 10.65 28.49 4.69
CA LEU A 371 11.76 27.54 4.88
C LEU A 371 12.14 26.82 3.58
N LEU A 372 11.26 26.79 2.58
CA LEU A 372 11.59 26.35 1.22
C LEU A 372 12.33 27.48 0.49
N LYS A 373 13.47 27.91 1.04
CA LYS A 373 14.38 28.79 0.32
C LYS A 373 15.10 27.95 -0.72
N ILE A 374 14.91 28.32 -1.97
CA ILE A 374 15.66 27.75 -3.09
C ILE A 374 17.14 28.00 -2.79
N HIS A 375 17.95 26.94 -2.81
CA HIS A 375 19.39 27.05 -2.59
C HIS A 375 19.98 28.10 -3.57
N PRO A 376 20.87 29.02 -3.14
CA PRO A 376 21.39 30.09 -4.00
C PRO A 376 21.96 29.58 -5.33
N ASP A 377 22.55 28.40 -5.32
CA ASP A 377 23.10 27.77 -6.53
C ASP A 377 22.01 27.41 -7.56
N LEU A 378 20.81 27.05 -7.09
CA LEU A 378 19.66 26.75 -7.95
C LEU A 378 19.02 28.03 -8.52
N HIS A 379 19.19 29.19 -7.88
CA HIS A 379 18.74 30.47 -8.42
C HIS A 379 19.40 30.80 -9.76
N SER A 380 20.65 30.36 -9.97
CA SER A 380 21.36 30.52 -11.25
C SER A 380 20.88 29.55 -12.35
N MET A 381 20.25 28.44 -11.97
CA MET A 381 19.77 27.40 -12.89
C MET A 381 18.33 27.62 -13.36
N ILE A 382 17.47 28.21 -12.52
CA ILE A 382 16.04 28.42 -12.84
C ILE A 382 15.82 29.29 -14.10
N PRO A 383 16.56 30.39 -14.34
CA PRO A 383 16.42 31.16 -15.58
C PRO A 383 16.80 30.35 -16.82
N LYS A 384 17.79 29.44 -16.70
CA LYS A 384 18.22 28.56 -17.81
C LYS A 384 17.12 27.54 -18.15
N ILE A 385 16.42 27.01 -17.14
CA ILE A 385 15.32 26.05 -17.33
C ILE A 385 14.06 26.73 -17.89
N GLN A 386 13.78 27.96 -17.46
CA GLN A 386 12.66 28.75 -18.01
C GLN A 386 12.89 29.14 -19.47
N ASN A 387 14.14 29.43 -19.87
CA ASN A 387 14.50 29.69 -21.26
C ASN A 387 14.44 28.44 -22.16
N ILE A 388 14.64 27.24 -21.61
CA ILE A 388 14.49 25.98 -22.38
C ILE A 388 13.00 25.69 -22.66
N ASN A 389 12.10 26.03 -21.72
CA ASN A 389 10.66 25.81 -21.90
C ASN A 389 9.96 26.89 -22.75
N SER A 390 10.50 28.12 -22.80
CA SER A 390 9.99 29.16 -23.71
C SER A 390 10.39 28.93 -25.17
N PHE A 391 11.41 28.12 -25.45
CA PHE A 391 11.75 27.71 -26.82
C PHE A 391 10.76 26.72 -27.46
N ASN A 392 9.92 26.06 -26.65
CA ASN A 392 8.93 25.08 -27.13
C ASN A 392 7.49 25.61 -27.21
N SER A 393 7.28 26.93 -27.06
CA SER A 393 5.94 27.54 -27.06
C SER A 393 5.79 28.78 -27.96
N ASN A 394 6.51 28.85 -29.08
CA ASN A 394 6.25 29.85 -30.12
C ASN A 394 5.13 29.41 -31.08
N GLY A 395 3.92 29.30 -30.53
CA GLY A 395 2.66 29.45 -31.26
C GLY A 395 2.18 30.89 -31.13
N LYS A 396 2.38 31.69 -32.19
CA LYS A 396 2.03 33.11 -32.34
C LYS A 396 0.75 33.54 -31.62
N PHE A 397 0.88 34.55 -30.74
CA PHE A 397 -0.15 35.58 -30.56
C PHE A 397 0.53 36.93 -30.32
N HIS A 398 0.43 37.82 -31.30
CA HIS A 398 0.64 39.25 -31.10
C HIS A 398 -0.53 39.82 -30.30
N LYS A 399 -0.24 40.63 -29.27
CA LYS A 399 -0.78 41.99 -29.16
C LYS A 399 -0.03 42.82 -28.11
N ASN A 400 0.19 44.06 -28.53
CA ASN A 400 0.89 45.19 -27.92
C ASN A 400 0.51 45.52 -26.48
N GLY A 401 1.44 46.20 -25.80
CA GLY A 401 1.18 46.99 -24.61
C GLY A 401 2.47 47.50 -23.98
N ASP A 402 2.94 48.65 -24.47
CA ASP A 402 3.94 49.50 -23.83
C ASP A 402 3.56 49.81 -22.37
N ILE A 403 4.56 49.86 -21.48
CA ILE A 403 4.79 50.94 -20.51
C ILE A 403 6.26 50.83 -20.10
N GLY A 404 7.03 51.84 -20.46
CA GLY A 404 8.42 52.01 -20.04
C GLY A 404 8.50 52.57 -18.62
N PHE A 405 9.57 52.22 -17.92
CA PHE A 405 10.19 53.09 -16.93
C PHE A 405 11.70 52.83 -16.96
N THR A 406 12.41 53.80 -17.54
CA THR A 406 13.85 54.00 -17.42
C THR A 406 14.14 54.75 -16.12
N SER A 407 15.15 54.30 -15.37
CA SER A 407 16.13 55.21 -14.77
C SER A 407 17.33 54.42 -14.25
N ASN A 408 18.49 54.79 -14.81
CA ASN A 408 19.84 54.42 -14.43
C ASN A 408 20.22 54.91 -13.03
N GLN A 409 21.19 54.21 -12.43
CA GLN A 409 22.36 54.71 -11.67
C GLN A 409 23.16 53.44 -11.32
N ASP A 410 24.25 53.07 -11.99
CA ASP A 410 25.59 53.68 -11.97
C ASP A 410 25.92 54.35 -10.62
N GLU A 411 26.78 53.71 -9.81
CA GLU A 411 28.19 54.09 -9.66
C GLU A 411 28.92 53.37 -8.51
N ARG A 412 30.12 52.86 -8.87
CA ARG A 412 31.41 52.94 -8.15
C ARG A 412 31.68 52.14 -6.85
N ASN A 413 32.65 51.22 -7.03
CA ASN A 413 33.83 50.93 -6.20
C ASN A 413 34.05 51.77 -4.93
N VAL A 414 34.55 51.13 -3.86
CA VAL A 414 35.95 51.19 -3.36
C VAL A 414 36.01 50.44 -2.01
N ASP A 415 37.05 49.60 -1.88
CA ASP A 415 37.62 48.91 -0.69
C ASP A 415 36.81 47.89 0.13
#